data_AF-A0A3D4W482-F1
#
_entry.id   AF-A0A3D4W482-F1
#
_cell.length_a   1.000
_cell.length_b   1.000
_cell.length_c   1.000
_cell.angle_alpha   90.00
_cell.angle_beta   90.00
_cell.angle_gamma   90.00
#
_symmetry.space_group_name_H-M   'P 1'
#
loop_
_entity.id
_entity.type
_entity.pdbx_description
1 polymer ?
#
loop_
_entity_poly.entity_id
_entity_poly.type
_entity_poly.pdbx_seq_one_letter_code
_entity_poly.pdbx_strand_id
1 'polypeptide(L)'
;NKLAPIMDGLENLSAQYSQRPEEWVPEAGTFETAKSYREKKAVPLIKKLVQVIFSLHRKYWEMKHDRDKYQSFYRSEKDAIRNLKERLEQAEAENERLYAIKRDFERVWNYFGAKKMNQAIGLMREQEQTAKQDQQENRKNSIEL
;
A
#
# COMPACT_ATOMS: atom_id res chain seq x y z
N ASN A 1 -2.32 12.34 -15.26
CA ASN A 1 -2.79 13.14 -16.43
C ASN A 1 -2.92 12.37 -17.76
N LYS A 2 -2.90 11.02 -17.80
CA LYS A 2 -3.15 10.25 -19.05
C LYS A 2 -4.60 9.79 -19.23
N LEU A 3 -5.44 9.92 -18.20
CA LEU A 3 -6.83 9.43 -18.20
C LEU A 3 -7.81 10.41 -18.88
N ALA A 4 -7.63 11.72 -18.69
CA ALA A 4 -8.54 12.74 -19.19
C ALA A 4 -8.80 12.67 -20.71
N PRO A 5 -7.78 12.69 -21.60
CA PRO A 5 -8.05 12.69 -23.04
C PRO A 5 -8.68 11.39 -23.58
N ILE A 6 -8.52 10.27 -22.86
CA ILE A 6 -9.14 8.98 -23.21
C ILE A 6 -10.55 8.86 -22.61
N MET A 7 -10.85 9.62 -21.55
CA MET A 7 -12.19 9.77 -20.97
C MET A 7 -13.06 10.59 -21.92
N ASP A 8 -12.53 11.71 -22.43
CA ASP A 8 -13.21 12.58 -23.38
C ASP A 8 -13.56 11.84 -24.69
N GLY A 9 -12.64 11.03 -25.22
CA GLY A 9 -12.88 10.22 -26.42
C GLY A 9 -13.94 9.14 -26.21
N LEU A 10 -14.02 8.57 -25.00
CA LEU A 10 -15.02 7.57 -24.67
C LEU A 10 -16.39 8.19 -24.42
N GLU A 11 -16.42 9.34 -23.75
CA GLU A 11 -17.63 10.11 -23.48
C GLU A 11 -18.26 10.58 -24.79
N ASN A 12 -17.44 11.03 -25.75
CA ASN A 12 -17.90 11.40 -27.09
C ASN A 12 -18.50 10.19 -27.84
N LEU A 13 -17.84 9.01 -27.79
CA LEU A 13 -18.39 7.80 -28.40
C LEU A 13 -19.67 7.33 -27.69
N SER A 14 -19.71 7.37 -26.36
CA SER A 14 -20.90 7.03 -25.57
C SER A 14 -22.07 7.95 -25.87
N ALA A 15 -21.82 9.27 -26.01
CA ALA A 15 -22.83 10.25 -26.36
C ALA A 15 -23.36 10.05 -27.78
N GLN A 16 -22.49 9.70 -28.73
CA GLN A 16 -22.88 9.38 -30.10
C GLN A 16 -23.77 8.14 -30.16
N TYR A 17 -23.41 7.05 -29.48
CA TYR A 17 -24.15 5.78 -29.55
C TYR A 17 -25.27 5.63 -28.49
N SER A 18 -25.46 6.58 -27.58
CA SER A 18 -26.60 6.60 -26.64
C SER A 18 -27.91 7.08 -27.28
N GLN A 19 -27.85 7.60 -28.50
CA GLN A 19 -29.05 7.94 -29.26
C GLN A 19 -29.78 6.68 -29.74
N ARG A 20 -31.07 6.82 -30.00
CA ARG A 20 -32.00 5.72 -30.32
C ARG A 20 -31.42 4.80 -31.40
N PRO A 21 -31.30 3.49 -31.16
CA PRO A 21 -30.69 2.57 -32.12
C PRO A 21 -31.44 2.53 -33.46
N GLU A 22 -32.73 2.90 -33.47
CA GLU A 22 -33.53 3.04 -34.68
C GLU A 22 -33.00 4.10 -35.66
N GLU A 23 -32.27 5.11 -35.19
CA GLU A 23 -31.68 6.18 -36.02
C GLU A 23 -30.34 5.77 -36.67
N TRP A 24 -29.71 4.71 -36.18
CA TRP A 24 -28.40 4.24 -36.65
C TRP A 24 -28.47 3.06 -37.61
N VAL A 25 -29.62 2.39 -37.68
CA VAL A 25 -29.86 1.32 -38.65
C VAL A 25 -30.04 1.99 -40.01
N PRO A 26 -29.11 1.80 -40.96
CA PRO A 26 -29.21 2.48 -42.24
C PRO A 26 -30.49 2.04 -42.96
N GLU A 27 -31.23 2.95 -43.57
CA GLU A 27 -32.39 2.54 -44.36
C GLU A 27 -31.95 1.76 -45.61
N ALA A 28 -32.73 0.74 -45.97
CA ALA A 28 -32.51 0.01 -47.22
C ALA A 28 -32.85 0.94 -48.40
N GLY A 29 -31.92 1.06 -49.36
CA GLY A 29 -32.21 1.83 -50.58
C GLY A 29 -33.28 1.14 -51.43
N THR A 30 -34.07 1.92 -52.19
CA THR A 30 -35.22 1.45 -53.01
C THR A 30 -34.89 0.29 -53.97
N PHE A 31 -33.61 0.10 -54.35
CA PHE A 31 -33.14 -0.99 -55.20
C PHE A 31 -31.96 -1.77 -54.59
N GLU A 32 -31.76 -1.66 -53.28
CA GLU A 32 -30.68 -2.38 -52.59
C GLU A 32 -31.08 -3.83 -52.34
N THR A 33 -30.30 -4.78 -52.87
CA THR A 33 -30.48 -6.19 -52.54
C THR A 33 -30.09 -6.45 -51.08
N ALA A 34 -30.82 -7.36 -50.41
CA ALA A 34 -30.56 -7.73 -49.02
C ALA A 34 -29.09 -8.12 -48.75
N LYS A 35 -28.42 -8.74 -49.74
CA LYS A 35 -26.98 -9.05 -49.66
C LYS A 35 -26.12 -7.79 -49.62
N SER A 36 -26.37 -6.81 -50.49
CA SER A 36 -25.65 -5.53 -50.52
C SER A 36 -25.84 -4.75 -49.22
N TYR A 37 -27.07 -4.71 -48.71
CA TYR A 37 -27.37 -4.08 -47.42
C TYR A 37 -26.58 -4.72 -46.27
N ARG A 38 -26.59 -6.06 -46.19
CA ARG A 38 -25.85 -6.80 -45.17
C ARG A 38 -24.36 -6.46 -45.20
N GLU A 39 -23.73 -6.55 -46.36
CA GLU A 39 -22.28 -6.42 -46.51
C GLU A 39 -21.79 -4.98 -46.34
N LYS A 40 -22.54 -4.00 -46.85
CA LYS A 40 -22.12 -2.59 -46.87
C LYS A 40 -22.58 -1.78 -45.67
N LYS A 41 -23.66 -2.17 -45.00
CA LYS A 41 -24.31 -1.38 -43.94
C LYS A 41 -24.33 -2.12 -42.60
N ALA A 42 -24.94 -3.30 -42.54
CA ALA A 42 -25.11 -4.03 -41.28
C ALA A 42 -23.77 -4.56 -40.72
N VAL A 43 -22.95 -5.23 -41.53
CA VAL A 43 -21.67 -5.79 -41.09
C VAL A 43 -20.69 -4.71 -40.60
N PRO A 44 -20.52 -3.57 -41.30
CA PRO A 44 -19.69 -2.48 -40.79
C PRO A 44 -20.19 -1.87 -39.48
N LEU A 45 -21.50 -1.73 -39.30
CA LEU A 45 -22.08 -1.24 -38.05
C LEU A 45 -21.80 -2.21 -36.89
N ILE A 46 -22.01 -3.50 -37.10
CA ILE A 46 -21.70 -4.55 -36.10
C ILE A 46 -20.21 -4.52 -35.74
N LYS A 47 -19.31 -4.38 -36.71
CA LYS A 47 -17.86 -4.27 -36.45
C LYS A 47 -17.54 -3.06 -35.57
N LYS A 48 -18.14 -1.89 -35.83
CA LYS A 48 -17.96 -0.69 -34.99
C LYS A 48 -18.47 -0.92 -33.56
N LEU A 49 -19.65 -1.51 -33.40
CA LEU A 49 -20.22 -1.83 -32.08
C LEU A 49 -19.31 -2.78 -31.29
N VAL A 50 -18.83 -3.84 -31.93
CA VAL A 50 -17.89 -4.79 -31.32
C VAL A 50 -16.61 -4.08 -30.88
N GLN A 51 -16.05 -3.18 -31.70
CA GLN A 51 -14.86 -2.40 -31.34
C GLN A 51 -15.09 -1.49 -30.12
N VAL A 52 -16.26 -0.85 -30.03
CA VAL A 52 -16.64 0.00 -28.88
C VAL A 52 -16.75 -0.86 -27.62
N ILE A 53 -17.44 -2.01 -27.70
CA ILE A 53 -17.59 -2.94 -26.57
C ILE A 53 -16.23 -3.47 -26.10
N PHE A 54 -15.35 -3.88 -27.02
CA PHE A 54 -14.00 -4.34 -26.66
C PHE A 54 -13.16 -3.25 -25.99
N SER A 55 -13.22 -2.01 -26.50
CA SER A 55 -12.50 -0.88 -25.92
C SER A 55 -13.02 -0.56 -24.50
N LEU A 56 -14.34 -0.59 -24.30
CA LEU A 56 -14.98 -0.43 -23.00
C LEU A 56 -14.56 -1.54 -22.03
N HIS A 57 -14.62 -2.80 -22.46
CA HIS A 57 -14.24 -3.94 -21.64
C HIS A 57 -12.77 -3.86 -21.20
N ARG A 58 -11.86 -3.53 -22.13
CA ARG A 58 -10.44 -3.35 -21.81
C ARG A 58 -10.23 -2.25 -20.79
N LYS A 59 -10.88 -1.09 -20.95
CA LYS A 59 -10.75 0.04 -20.02
C LYS A 59 -11.31 -0.30 -18.64
N TYR A 60 -12.45 -0.97 -18.59
CA TYR A 60 -13.02 -1.48 -17.34
C TYR A 60 -12.05 -2.43 -16.63
N TRP A 61 -11.42 -3.33 -17.39
CA TRP A 61 -10.45 -4.28 -16.83
C TRP A 61 -9.19 -3.59 -16.29
N GLU A 62 -8.65 -2.62 -17.02
CA GLU A 62 -7.51 -1.79 -16.58
C GLU A 62 -7.86 -1.01 -15.30
N MET A 63 -9.02 -0.36 -15.26
CA MET A 63 -9.48 0.37 -14.07
C MET A 63 -9.72 -0.56 -12.86
N LYS A 64 -10.29 -1.74 -13.08
CA LYS A 64 -10.48 -2.74 -12.03
C LYS A 64 -9.13 -3.20 -11.48
N HIS A 65 -8.17 -3.49 -12.36
CA HIS A 65 -6.83 -3.91 -11.97
C HIS A 65 -6.12 -2.83 -11.15
N ASP A 66 -6.16 -1.58 -11.59
CA ASP A 66 -5.58 -0.45 -10.85
C ASP A 66 -6.27 -0.28 -9.49
N ARG A 67 -7.60 -0.37 -9.45
CA ARG A 67 -8.36 -0.28 -8.20
C ARG A 67 -7.95 -1.38 -7.22
N ASP A 68 -7.79 -2.62 -7.68
CA ASP A 68 -7.38 -3.74 -6.81
C ASP A 68 -5.94 -3.57 -6.30
N LYS A 69 -5.04 -3.03 -7.15
CA LYS A 69 -3.68 -2.65 -6.77
C LYS A 69 -3.65 -1.56 -5.70
N TYR A 70 -4.43 -0.48 -5.85
CA TYR A 70 -4.50 0.56 -4.82
C TYR A 70 -5.17 0.06 -3.54
N GLN A 71 -6.14 -0.85 -3.64
CA GLN A 71 -6.75 -1.45 -2.46
C GLN A 71 -5.75 -2.28 -1.66
N SER A 72 -4.85 -3.03 -2.31
CA SER A 72 -3.84 -3.81 -1.60
C SER A 72 -2.82 -2.91 -0.90
N PHE A 73 -2.35 -1.84 -1.55
CA PHE A 73 -1.45 -0.86 -0.93
C PHE A 73 -2.09 -0.19 0.28
N TYR A 74 -3.33 0.27 0.15
CA TYR A 74 -4.04 0.90 1.26
C TYR A 74 -4.14 -0.02 2.48
N ARG A 75 -4.41 -1.32 2.27
CA ARG A 75 -4.42 -2.32 3.36
C ARG A 75 -3.05 -2.47 3.99
N SER A 76 -1.99 -2.66 3.18
CA SER A 76 -0.64 -2.81 3.71
C SER A 76 -0.17 -1.59 4.49
N GLU A 77 -0.52 -0.39 4.04
CA GLU A 77 -0.14 0.86 4.69
C GLU A 77 -0.91 1.06 5.99
N LYS A 78 -2.20 0.69 6.03
CA LYS A 78 -2.99 0.68 7.25
C LYS A 78 -2.41 -0.29 8.29
N ASP A 79 -1.97 -1.47 7.87
CA ASP A 79 -1.34 -2.46 8.76
C ASP A 79 0.02 -1.97 9.28
N ALA A 80 0.83 -1.35 8.41
CA ALA A 80 2.10 -0.72 8.80
C ALA A 80 1.89 0.41 9.82
N ILE A 81 0.89 1.27 9.60
CA ILE A 81 0.54 2.34 10.53
C ILE A 81 0.10 1.78 11.88
N ARG A 82 -0.69 0.70 11.92
CA ARG A 82 -1.09 0.06 13.18
C ARG A 82 0.13 -0.45 13.95
N ASN A 83 1.04 -1.16 13.28
CA ASN A 83 2.27 -1.65 13.89
C ASN A 83 3.14 -0.49 14.42
N LEU A 84 3.29 0.59 13.64
CA LEU A 84 4.04 1.77 14.09
C LEU A 84 3.40 2.43 15.32
N LYS A 85 2.07 2.48 15.41
CA LYS A 85 1.37 2.97 16.60
C LYS A 85 1.63 2.09 17.81
N GLU A 86 1.53 0.77 17.66
CA GLU A 86 1.82 -0.17 18.76
C GLU A 86 3.27 -0.02 19.26
N ARG A 87 4.24 0.13 18.34
CA ARG A 87 5.64 0.37 18.71
C ARG A 87 5.86 1.73 19.36
N LEU A 88 5.14 2.76 18.94
CA LEU A 88 5.20 4.09 19.55
C LEU A 88 4.66 4.04 20.98
N GLU A 89 3.51 3.42 21.20
CA GLU A 89 2.93 3.24 22.54
C GLU A 89 3.88 2.46 23.47
N GLN A 90 4.52 1.40 22.96
CA GLN A 90 5.54 0.66 23.71
C GLN A 90 6.74 1.53 24.08
N ALA A 91 7.25 2.33 23.13
CA ALA A 91 8.37 3.23 23.37
C ALA A 91 8.01 4.35 24.36
N GLU A 92 6.79 4.89 24.28
CA GLU A 92 6.29 5.88 25.24
C GLU A 92 6.18 5.28 26.65
N ALA A 93 5.60 4.08 26.78
CA ALA A 93 5.51 3.39 28.06
C ALA A 93 6.90 3.03 28.65
N GLU A 94 7.86 2.63 27.81
CA GLU A 94 9.23 2.40 28.23
C GLU A 94 9.90 3.70 28.69
N ASN A 95 9.69 4.80 27.95
CA ASN A 95 10.24 6.10 28.30
C ASN A 95 9.70 6.59 29.65
N GLU A 96 8.39 6.45 29.90
CA GLU A 96 7.80 6.77 31.21
C GLU A 96 8.42 5.95 32.35
N ARG A 97 8.64 4.66 32.14
CA ARG A 97 9.32 3.79 33.12
C ARG A 97 10.75 4.26 33.37
N LEU A 98 11.50 4.60 32.32
CA LEU A 98 12.87 5.10 32.45
C LEU A 98 12.91 6.44 33.19
N TYR A 99 11.96 7.34 32.95
CA TYR A 99 11.85 8.59 33.71
C TYR A 99 11.55 8.33 35.20
N ALA A 100 10.68 7.38 35.53
CA ALA A 100 10.40 7.00 36.91
C ALA A 100 11.66 6.45 37.60
N ILE A 101 12.37 5.52 36.94
CA ILE A 101 13.62 4.95 37.42
C ILE A 101 14.70 6.03 37.60
N LYS A 102 14.86 6.92 36.61
CA LYS A 102 15.81 8.04 36.68
C LYS A 102 15.54 8.91 37.91
N ARG A 103 14.28 9.24 38.16
CA ARG A 103 13.89 10.05 39.32
C ARG A 103 14.21 9.34 40.64
N ASP A 104 14.00 8.03 40.72
CA ASP A 104 14.34 7.26 41.90
C ASP A 104 15.87 7.15 42.10
N PHE A 105 16.63 7.02 41.02
CA PHE A 105 18.09 7.13 41.08
C PHE A 105 18.56 8.49 41.56
N GLU A 106 17.96 9.59 41.10
CA GLU A 106 18.28 10.94 41.59
C GLU A 106 18.00 11.07 43.09
N ARG A 107 16.92 10.48 43.60
CA ARG A 107 16.62 10.44 45.04
C ARG A 107 17.68 9.70 45.83
N VAL A 108 18.07 8.50 45.38
CA VAL A 108 19.14 7.69 46.00
C VAL A 108 20.47 8.45 45.96
N TRP A 109 20.78 9.06 44.83
CA TRP A 109 21.99 9.86 44.63
C TRP A 109 22.07 11.04 45.60
N ASN A 110 20.96 11.76 45.77
CA ASN A 110 20.87 12.89 46.70
C ASN A 110 21.03 12.46 48.17
N TYR A 111 20.55 11.27 48.54
CA TYR A 111 20.66 10.75 49.90
C TYR A 111 22.08 10.25 50.23
N PHE A 112 22.70 9.46 49.35
CA PHE A 112 24.02 8.85 49.62
C PHE A 112 25.21 9.72 49.22
N GLY A 113 25.00 10.70 48.32
CA GLY A 113 26.03 11.60 47.81
C GLY A 113 26.90 11.00 46.70
N ALA A 114 27.45 11.86 45.85
CA ALA A 114 28.13 11.48 44.62
C ALA A 114 29.33 10.53 44.81
N LYS A 115 30.09 10.66 45.91
CA LYS A 115 31.32 9.87 46.12
C LYS A 115 31.05 8.39 46.34
N LYS A 116 30.08 8.06 47.22
CA LYS A 116 29.68 6.66 47.48
C LYS A 116 28.98 6.05 46.27
N MET A 117 28.20 6.84 45.56
CA MET A 117 27.47 6.37 44.38
C MET A 117 28.40 6.04 43.20
N ASN A 118 29.41 6.86 42.95
CA ASN A 118 30.42 6.57 41.92
C ASN A 118 31.24 5.31 42.24
N GLN A 119 31.57 5.07 43.51
CA GLN A 119 32.24 3.81 43.92
C GLN A 119 31.36 2.59 43.67
N ALA A 120 30.07 2.66 44.05
CA ALA A 120 29.12 1.57 43.81
C ALA A 120 28.95 1.27 42.31
N ILE A 121 28.82 2.32 41.48
CA ILE A 121 28.70 2.17 40.02
C ILE A 121 29.97 1.56 39.41
N GLY A 122 31.16 1.96 39.89
CA GLY A 122 32.44 1.40 39.44
C GLY A 122 32.51 -0.12 39.67
N LEU A 123 32.18 -0.56 40.89
CA LEU A 123 32.16 -1.98 41.24
C LEU A 123 31.16 -2.78 40.38
N MET A 124 29.96 -2.24 40.16
CA MET A 124 28.94 -2.91 39.34
C MET A 124 29.33 -2.99 37.86
N ARG A 125 30.01 -1.96 37.30
CA ARG A 125 30.50 -2.00 35.92
C ARG A 125 31.57 -3.05 35.69
N GLU A 126 32.49 -3.21 36.64
CA GLU A 126 33.51 -4.25 36.58
C GLU A 126 32.91 -5.66 36.60
N GLN A 127 31.88 -5.89 37.43
CA GLN A 127 31.12 -7.14 37.45
C GLN A 127 30.34 -7.38 36.15
N GLU A 128 29.71 -6.37 35.58
CA GLU A 128 29.02 -6.52 34.28
C GLU A 128 29.99 -6.85 33.13
N GLN A 129 31.20 -6.27 33.14
CA GLN A 129 32.19 -6.52 32.09
C GLN A 129 32.77 -7.93 32.18
N THR A 130 33.08 -8.41 33.38
CA THR A 130 33.52 -9.79 33.60
C THR A 130 32.43 -10.79 33.20
N ALA A 131 31.17 -10.57 33.61
CA ALA A 131 30.06 -11.43 33.21
C ALA A 131 29.83 -11.46 31.68
N LYS A 132 29.98 -10.33 30.98
CA LYS A 132 29.88 -10.26 29.50
C LYS A 132 31.01 -11.02 28.81
N GLN A 133 32.23 -10.93 29.33
CA GLN A 133 33.39 -11.66 28.81
C GLN A 133 33.21 -13.17 28.99
N ASP A 134 32.78 -13.62 30.16
CA ASP A 134 32.51 -15.03 30.45
C ASP A 134 31.40 -15.60 29.55
N GLN A 135 30.35 -14.82 29.30
CA GLN A 135 29.27 -15.24 28.40
C GLN A 135 29.74 -15.33 26.94
N GLN A 136 30.66 -14.48 26.52
CA GLN A 136 31.22 -14.47 25.18
C GLN A 136 32.24 -15.60 24.96
N GLU A 137 33.07 -15.89 25.96
CA GLU A 137 33.96 -17.06 26.01
C GLU A 137 33.15 -18.37 25.95
N ASN A 138 32.08 -18.49 26.74
CA ASN A 138 31.21 -19.67 26.72
C ASN A 138 30.51 -19.88 25.37
N ARG A 139 30.13 -18.80 24.65
CA ARG A 139 29.57 -18.91 23.29
C ARG A 139 30.61 -19.35 22.27
N LYS A 140 31.87 -18.94 22.39
CA LYS A 140 32.96 -19.39 21.51
C LYS A 140 33.28 -20.86 21.74
N ASN A 141 33.42 -21.28 23.00
CA ASN A 141 33.68 -22.67 23.36
C ASN A 141 32.54 -23.63 22.94
N SER A 142 31.31 -23.14 22.79
CA SER A 142 30.17 -23.95 22.30
C SER A 142 30.12 -24.11 20.78
N ILE A 143 30.92 -23.34 20.02
CA ILE A 143 30.97 -23.39 18.54
C ILE A 143 32.19 -24.20 18.05
N GLU A 144 33.22 -24.37 18.89
CA GLU A 144 34.45 -25.12 18.58
C GLU A 144 34.41 -26.61 19.00
N LEU A 145 33.27 -27.09 19.53
CA LEU A 145 32.97 -28.51 19.84
C LEU A 145 32.01 -29.10 18.80
#